data_AF-A0AA40DJ64-F1
#
_entry.id   AF-A0AA40DJ64-F1
#
_cell.length_a   1.000
_cell.length_b   1.000
_cell.length_c   1.000
_cell.angle_alpha   90.00
_cell.angle_beta   90.00
_cell.angle_gamma   90.00
#
_symmetry.space_group_name_H-M   'P 1'
#
loop_
_entity.id
_entity.type
_entity.pdbx_description
1 polymer ?
#
loop_
_entity_poly.entity_id
_entity_poly.type
_entity_poly.pdbx_seq_one_letter_code
_entity_poly.pdbx_strand_id
1 'polypeptide(L)'
;MSRDKNHAEIIARLINSLYENRSLEHIKGVLEQNAELEDENKKLKITNDQFDRKIAQYVTKYDAMKSKFDAKDSELDGLFKEKNDLVDRNSVLENQYQTATLELIDVREELRRLRRFAVKLNTLSDATESLLNGLFFKARNVAEQFFGVDFTEETLADLTSWETLRKHDAFDRNMIPIPLTNSVVGKQMRTAAFLAIIAVELSRYIFQPVYIVEDADELCEALSDLAKDATEQEAYVRSVLLAAFRGKQAQDALQRRLDRTADTIFSFVGGLFGSSAAKGALRMSLGDLCREASIEWQRIQSLKEKIEPSFRFFHSDDDEWKPLVFKTPGLVSPASPKAQLQNSPTPKAPNKRSAKQGQQQAAKPDEETAPDLADAVIWPSFWVASLLQYDDETALARGYVLCESQIATAKEEEKTQVVPGTRRAARRDVRRARTMSTGVVGQMGMRPSSSSGGEVGSLTGTGSAAAPPGGGGGGMGSGGSGATVAGVANANGGSFLSGKGGGGPKGG
;
A
#
# COMPACT_ATOMS: atom_id res chain seq x y z
N MET A 1 111.80 -130.25 -2.91
CA MET A 1 111.06 -129.60 -4.03
C MET A 1 109.70 -130.26 -4.24
N SER A 2 108.86 -130.35 -3.19
CA SER A 2 107.57 -131.07 -3.23
C SER A 2 106.44 -130.31 -2.50
N ARG A 3 106.65 -129.04 -2.14
CA ARG A 3 105.69 -128.20 -1.39
C ARG A 3 105.11 -127.01 -2.17
N ASP A 4 105.80 -126.52 -3.21
CA ASP A 4 105.39 -125.28 -3.90
C ASP A 4 104.28 -125.44 -4.95
N LYS A 5 104.08 -126.64 -5.51
CA LYS A 5 102.94 -126.89 -6.43
C LYS A 5 101.59 -127.01 -5.73
N ASN A 6 101.57 -127.48 -4.47
CA ASN A 6 100.33 -127.69 -3.73
C ASN A 6 99.78 -126.37 -3.15
N HIS A 7 100.66 -125.43 -2.76
CA HIS A 7 100.25 -124.09 -2.33
C HIS A 7 99.73 -123.23 -3.48
N ALA A 8 100.31 -123.32 -4.68
CA ALA A 8 99.80 -122.63 -5.86
C ALA A 8 98.43 -123.14 -6.30
N GLU A 9 98.15 -124.45 -6.17
CA GLU A 9 96.85 -125.04 -6.52
C GLU A 9 95.78 -124.78 -5.44
N ILE A 10 96.16 -124.74 -4.15
CA ILE A 10 95.27 -124.35 -3.04
C ILE A 10 94.96 -122.86 -3.09
N ILE A 11 95.94 -122.00 -3.38
CA ILE A 11 95.74 -120.56 -3.58
C ILE A 11 94.94 -120.32 -4.85
N ALA A 12 95.18 -121.04 -5.95
CA ALA A 12 94.35 -120.97 -7.15
C ALA A 12 92.92 -121.47 -6.91
N ARG A 13 92.70 -122.50 -6.08
CA ARG A 13 91.34 -122.94 -5.68
C ARG A 13 90.66 -121.98 -4.72
N LEU A 14 91.37 -121.34 -3.79
CA LEU A 14 90.81 -120.31 -2.92
C LEU A 14 90.53 -119.01 -3.68
N ILE A 15 91.37 -118.64 -4.64
CA ILE A 15 91.15 -117.51 -5.54
C ILE A 15 89.99 -117.82 -6.50
N ASN A 16 89.90 -119.03 -7.07
CA ASN A 16 88.72 -119.44 -7.85
C ASN A 16 87.46 -119.58 -6.99
N SER A 17 87.52 -120.04 -5.74
CA SER A 17 86.35 -120.09 -4.86
C SER A 17 85.95 -118.72 -4.32
N LEU A 18 86.84 -117.72 -4.37
CA LEU A 18 86.53 -116.32 -4.11
C LEU A 18 86.00 -115.63 -5.38
N TYR A 19 86.45 -116.01 -6.59
CA TYR A 19 85.92 -115.53 -7.88
C TYR A 19 84.57 -116.17 -8.27
N GLU A 20 84.35 -117.45 -7.94
CA GLU A 20 83.07 -118.16 -8.08
C GLU A 20 82.18 -117.99 -6.84
N ASN A 21 82.63 -117.22 -5.84
CA ASN A 21 81.81 -116.94 -4.67
C ASN A 21 80.66 -116.04 -5.10
N ARG A 22 79.50 -116.67 -5.29
CA ARG A 22 78.18 -116.05 -5.42
C ARG A 22 77.95 -114.92 -4.41
N SER A 23 78.65 -114.94 -3.26
CA SER A 23 78.63 -113.87 -2.26
C SER A 23 79.27 -112.55 -2.72
N LEU A 24 80.33 -112.54 -3.53
CA LEU A 24 80.97 -111.31 -4.02
C LEU A 24 80.16 -110.66 -5.15
N GLU A 25 79.60 -111.45 -6.08
CA GLU A 25 78.62 -110.94 -7.04
C GLU A 25 77.35 -110.44 -6.35
N HIS A 26 76.91 -111.11 -5.29
CA HIS A 26 75.77 -110.66 -4.49
C HIS A 26 76.08 -109.35 -3.74
N ILE A 27 77.26 -109.22 -3.13
CA ILE A 27 77.71 -107.97 -2.46
C ILE A 27 77.83 -106.84 -3.48
N LYS A 28 78.36 -107.11 -4.68
CA LYS A 28 78.43 -106.12 -5.76
C LYS A 28 77.03 -105.68 -6.22
N GLY A 29 76.10 -106.62 -6.40
CA GLY A 29 74.70 -106.33 -6.72
C GLY A 29 73.98 -105.55 -5.60
N VAL A 30 74.27 -105.83 -4.33
CA VAL A 30 73.75 -105.07 -3.19
C VAL A 30 74.36 -103.66 -3.12
N LEU A 31 75.64 -103.49 -3.46
CA LEU A 31 76.29 -102.17 -3.56
C LEU A 31 75.75 -101.36 -4.74
N GLU A 32 75.52 -101.98 -5.90
CA GLU A 32 74.87 -101.36 -7.05
C GLU A 32 73.42 -100.98 -6.72
N GLN A 33 72.65 -101.86 -6.08
CA GLN A 33 71.31 -101.53 -5.56
C GLN A 33 71.34 -100.40 -4.53
N ASN A 34 72.32 -100.36 -3.64
CA ASN A 34 72.46 -99.27 -2.68
C ASN A 34 72.81 -97.95 -3.36
N ALA A 35 73.64 -97.97 -4.40
CA ALA A 35 73.94 -96.78 -5.19
C ALA A 35 72.69 -96.28 -5.96
N GLU A 36 71.92 -97.20 -6.56
CA GLU A 36 70.64 -96.90 -7.20
C GLU A 36 69.62 -96.33 -6.20
N LEU A 37 69.52 -96.94 -5.01
CA LEU A 37 68.66 -96.46 -3.92
C LEU A 37 69.11 -95.11 -3.37
N GLU A 38 70.41 -94.82 -3.31
CA GLU A 38 70.90 -93.50 -2.92
C GLU A 38 70.52 -92.44 -3.96
N ASP A 39 70.66 -92.74 -5.25
CA ASP A 39 70.27 -91.82 -6.31
C ASP A 39 68.76 -91.64 -6.41
N GLU A 40 67.97 -92.70 -6.21
CA GLU A 40 66.52 -92.60 -6.06
C GLU A 40 66.14 -91.77 -4.84
N ASN A 41 66.79 -91.95 -3.68
CA ASN A 41 66.56 -91.13 -2.51
C ASN A 41 66.91 -89.66 -2.76
N LYS A 42 68.01 -89.36 -3.47
CA LYS A 42 68.34 -87.99 -3.88
C LYS A 42 67.27 -87.41 -4.80
N LYS A 43 66.79 -88.19 -5.77
CA LYS A 43 65.75 -87.76 -6.71
C LYS A 43 64.41 -87.53 -6.00
N LEU A 44 64.02 -88.42 -5.09
CA LEU A 44 62.84 -88.28 -4.24
C LEU A 44 62.95 -87.04 -3.35
N LYS A 45 64.13 -86.80 -2.77
CA LYS A 45 64.40 -85.61 -1.96
C LYS A 45 64.23 -84.32 -2.76
N ILE A 46 64.82 -84.24 -3.96
CA ILE A 46 64.66 -83.07 -4.86
C ILE A 46 63.18 -82.89 -5.24
N THR A 47 62.46 -83.99 -5.50
CA THR A 47 61.05 -83.94 -5.90
C THR A 47 60.16 -83.48 -4.73
N ASN A 48 60.41 -83.96 -3.51
CA ASN A 48 59.76 -83.46 -2.30
C ASN A 48 60.04 -81.98 -2.07
N ASP A 49 61.31 -81.55 -2.18
CA ASP A 49 61.66 -80.12 -2.04
C ASP A 49 60.93 -79.26 -3.09
N GLN A 50 60.73 -79.77 -4.32
CA GLN A 50 59.94 -79.10 -5.35
C GLN A 50 58.45 -79.04 -4.99
N PHE A 51 57.88 -80.13 -4.45
CA PHE A 51 56.50 -80.14 -4.01
C PHE A 51 56.28 -79.22 -2.81
N ASP A 52 57.19 -79.20 -1.84
CA ASP A 52 57.14 -78.29 -0.68
C ASP A 52 57.19 -76.82 -1.12
N ARG A 53 58.05 -76.48 -2.09
CA ARG A 53 58.07 -75.14 -2.70
C ARG A 53 56.75 -74.80 -3.38
N LYS A 54 56.15 -75.73 -4.11
CA LYS A 54 54.84 -75.51 -4.76
C LYS A 54 53.73 -75.34 -3.72
N ILE A 55 53.72 -76.16 -2.66
CA ILE A 55 52.77 -76.05 -1.55
C ILE A 55 52.91 -74.67 -0.90
N ALA A 56 54.13 -74.23 -0.57
CA ALA A 56 54.37 -72.91 -0.02
C ALA A 56 53.91 -71.77 -0.95
N GLN A 57 54.14 -71.91 -2.26
CA GLN A 57 53.64 -70.95 -3.26
C GLN A 57 52.10 -70.94 -3.34
N TYR A 58 51.44 -72.08 -3.22
CA TYR A 58 49.97 -72.14 -3.22
C TYR A 58 49.37 -71.60 -1.93
N VAL A 59 49.98 -71.88 -0.78
CA VAL A 59 49.57 -71.32 0.52
C VAL A 59 49.67 -69.80 0.50
N THR A 60 50.82 -69.25 0.07
CA THR A 60 50.98 -67.77 -0.03
C THR A 60 50.01 -67.13 -1.01
N LYS A 61 49.71 -67.76 -2.15
CA LYS A 61 48.69 -67.28 -3.09
C LYS A 61 47.28 -67.35 -2.50
N TYR A 62 46.97 -68.42 -1.77
CA TYR A 62 45.69 -68.59 -1.10
C TYR A 62 45.49 -67.53 -0.02
N ASP A 63 46.48 -67.30 0.83
CA ASP A 63 46.42 -66.28 1.89
C ASP A 63 46.28 -64.87 1.31
N ALA A 64 47.01 -64.55 0.22
CA ALA A 64 46.86 -63.28 -0.47
C ALA A 64 45.47 -63.10 -1.11
N MET A 65 44.90 -64.17 -1.67
CA MET A 65 43.55 -64.14 -2.23
C MET A 65 42.49 -64.01 -1.14
N LYS A 66 42.66 -64.72 -0.02
CA LYS A 66 41.79 -64.63 1.15
C LYS A 66 41.81 -63.23 1.75
N SER A 67 42.98 -62.63 1.93
CA SER A 67 43.10 -61.25 2.40
C SER A 67 42.44 -60.24 1.47
N LYS A 68 42.55 -60.41 0.14
CA LYS A 68 41.82 -59.59 -0.84
C LYS A 68 40.31 -59.78 -0.77
N PHE A 69 39.85 -61.01 -0.53
CA PHE A 69 38.45 -61.33 -0.36
C PHE A 69 37.90 -60.64 0.89
N ASP A 70 38.57 -60.78 2.03
CA ASP A 70 38.17 -60.15 3.30
C ASP A 70 38.13 -58.61 3.21
N ALA A 71 39.10 -58.01 2.48
CA ALA A 71 39.11 -56.57 2.22
C ALA A 71 37.93 -56.12 1.35
N LYS A 72 37.56 -56.92 0.33
CA LYS A 72 36.40 -56.65 -0.51
C LYS A 72 35.08 -56.83 0.21
N ASP A 73 34.99 -57.82 1.11
CA ASP A 73 33.83 -58.05 1.97
C ASP A 73 33.62 -56.85 2.91
N SER A 74 34.70 -56.34 3.51
CA SER A 74 34.66 -55.14 4.35
C SER A 74 34.25 -53.87 3.58
N GLU A 75 34.69 -53.72 2.32
CA GLU A 75 34.27 -52.62 1.43
C GLU A 75 32.78 -52.72 1.08
N LEU A 76 32.30 -53.94 0.82
CA LEU A 76 30.89 -54.23 0.54
C LEU A 76 30.00 -53.84 1.72
N ASP A 77 30.40 -54.22 2.94
CA ASP A 77 29.72 -53.84 4.18
C ASP A 77 29.67 -52.31 4.39
N GLY A 78 30.75 -51.61 4.03
CA GLY A 78 30.80 -50.15 4.06
C GLY A 78 29.79 -49.51 3.11
N LEU A 79 29.74 -49.98 1.87
CA LEU A 79 28.78 -49.51 0.86
C LEU A 79 27.32 -49.83 1.24
N PHE A 80 27.08 -50.98 1.88
CA PHE A 80 25.74 -51.31 2.37
C PHE A 80 25.27 -50.36 3.48
N LYS A 81 26.17 -49.96 4.39
CA LYS A 81 25.86 -48.96 5.41
C LYS A 81 25.56 -47.60 4.80
N GLU A 82 26.42 -47.11 3.91
CA GLU A 82 26.21 -45.82 3.23
C GLU A 82 24.90 -45.80 2.42
N LYS A 83 24.60 -46.90 1.71
CA LYS A 83 23.33 -47.03 0.99
C LYS A 83 22.13 -46.91 1.93
N ASN A 84 22.17 -47.56 3.09
CA ASN A 84 21.08 -47.50 4.06
C ASN A 84 20.94 -46.08 4.64
N ASP A 85 22.04 -45.42 4.99
CA ASP A 85 22.05 -44.04 5.48
C ASP A 85 21.45 -43.06 4.45
N LEU A 86 21.78 -43.25 3.16
CA LEU A 86 21.22 -42.46 2.07
C LEU A 86 19.73 -42.73 1.85
N VAL A 87 19.28 -43.98 2.00
CA VAL A 87 17.86 -44.34 1.93
C VAL A 87 17.09 -43.66 3.06
N ASP A 88 17.60 -43.71 4.29
CA ASP A 88 16.99 -43.08 5.45
C ASP A 88 16.93 -41.55 5.28
N ARG A 89 18.02 -40.95 4.82
CA ARG A 89 18.07 -39.50 4.54
C ARG A 89 17.11 -39.08 3.44
N ASN A 90 17.02 -39.85 2.35
CA ASN A 90 16.05 -39.58 1.28
C ASN A 90 14.62 -39.73 1.78
N SER A 91 14.32 -40.71 2.63
CA SER A 91 13.00 -40.84 3.24
C SER A 91 12.64 -39.63 4.11
N VAL A 92 13.58 -39.11 4.90
CA VAL A 92 13.38 -37.90 5.71
C VAL A 92 13.13 -36.67 4.81
N LEU A 93 13.93 -36.49 3.75
CA LEU A 93 13.78 -35.36 2.83
C LEU A 93 12.45 -35.43 2.06
N GLU A 94 12.03 -36.61 1.62
CA GLU A 94 10.75 -36.82 0.96
C GLU A 94 9.58 -36.43 1.88
N ASN A 95 9.64 -36.86 3.16
CA ASN A 95 8.64 -36.47 4.16
C ASN A 95 8.63 -34.95 4.39
N GLN A 96 9.80 -34.31 4.53
CA GLN A 96 9.90 -32.86 4.70
C GLN A 96 9.34 -32.10 3.50
N TYR A 97 9.62 -32.56 2.28
CA TYR A 97 9.10 -31.98 1.05
C TYR A 97 7.57 -32.08 0.99
N GLN A 98 7.02 -33.24 1.35
CA GLN A 98 5.57 -33.44 1.42
C GLN A 98 4.92 -32.54 2.47
N THR A 99 5.50 -32.44 3.68
CA THR A 99 5.00 -31.54 4.74
C THR A 99 5.03 -30.08 4.28
N ALA A 100 6.15 -29.59 3.76
CA ALA A 100 6.27 -28.22 3.28
C ALA A 100 5.28 -27.92 2.12
N THR A 101 5.03 -28.90 1.25
CA THR A 101 4.05 -28.77 0.17
C THR A 101 2.63 -28.60 0.71
N LEU A 102 2.25 -29.38 1.72
CA LEU A 102 0.94 -29.27 2.38
C LEU A 102 0.78 -27.92 3.10
N GLU A 103 1.79 -27.49 3.86
CA GLU A 103 1.77 -26.18 4.54
C GLU A 103 1.63 -25.02 3.55
N LEU A 104 2.30 -25.10 2.40
CA LEU A 104 2.21 -24.08 1.35
C LEU A 104 0.80 -24.04 0.73
N ILE A 105 0.15 -25.21 0.57
CA ILE A 105 -1.25 -25.28 0.12
C ILE A 105 -2.16 -24.60 1.15
N ASP A 106 -2.01 -24.90 2.44
CA ASP A 106 -2.82 -24.32 3.51
C ASP A 106 -2.66 -22.81 3.59
N VAL A 107 -1.42 -22.31 3.55
CA VAL A 107 -1.13 -20.86 3.53
C VAL A 107 -1.73 -20.19 2.29
N ARG A 108 -1.69 -20.84 1.12
CA ARG A 108 -2.30 -20.30 -0.10
C ARG A 108 -3.82 -20.24 -0.01
N GLU A 109 -4.47 -21.26 0.55
CA GLU A 109 -5.91 -21.26 0.76
C GLU A 109 -6.32 -20.17 1.76
N GLU A 110 -5.57 -20.02 2.84
CA GLU A 110 -5.82 -18.99 3.84
C GLU A 110 -5.65 -17.57 3.28
N LEU A 111 -4.58 -17.35 2.49
CA LEU A 111 -4.36 -16.07 1.81
C LEU A 111 -5.47 -15.80 0.79
N ARG A 112 -5.91 -16.82 0.05
CA ARG A 112 -7.06 -16.70 -0.87
C ARG A 112 -8.34 -16.36 -0.10
N ARG A 113 -8.57 -16.95 1.08
CA ARG A 113 -9.71 -16.65 1.96
C ARG A 113 -9.67 -15.20 2.41
N LEU A 114 -8.53 -14.72 2.92
CA LEU A 114 -8.36 -13.35 3.39
C LEU A 114 -8.55 -12.32 2.28
N ARG A 115 -8.02 -12.59 1.07
CA ARG A 115 -8.19 -11.70 -0.09
C ARG A 115 -9.64 -11.55 -0.55
N ARG A 116 -10.55 -12.48 -0.24
CA ARG A 116 -11.98 -12.35 -0.58
C ARG A 116 -12.68 -11.28 0.24
N PHE A 117 -12.13 -10.90 1.41
CA PHE A 117 -12.67 -9.82 2.23
C PHE A 117 -12.21 -8.43 1.79
N ALA A 118 -11.41 -8.34 0.73
CA ALA A 118 -10.87 -7.09 0.19
C ALA A 118 -11.34 -6.86 -1.25
N VAL A 119 -11.58 -5.60 -1.61
CA VAL A 119 -11.79 -5.19 -2.99
C VAL A 119 -10.45 -5.10 -3.72
N LYS A 120 -10.39 -5.52 -4.98
CA LYS A 120 -9.23 -5.22 -5.81
C LYS A 120 -9.18 -3.72 -6.10
N LEU A 121 -8.13 -3.06 -5.63
CA LEU A 121 -7.84 -1.66 -5.96
C LEU A 121 -7.12 -1.55 -7.30
N ASN A 122 -7.42 -0.48 -8.03
CA ASN A 122 -6.88 -0.14 -9.34
C ASN A 122 -5.69 0.80 -9.20
N THR A 123 -4.76 0.78 -10.13
CA THR A 123 -3.66 1.77 -10.15
C THR A 123 -4.18 3.11 -10.68
N LEU A 124 -3.57 4.19 -10.21
CA LEU A 124 -3.76 5.53 -10.77
C LEU A 124 -3.53 5.54 -12.29
N SER A 125 -4.30 6.38 -13.00
CA SER A 125 -4.20 6.57 -14.45
C SER A 125 -4.49 8.01 -14.81
N ASP A 126 -4.04 8.46 -15.99
CA ASP A 126 -4.29 9.82 -16.50
C ASP A 126 -5.79 10.16 -16.60
N ALA A 127 -6.66 9.14 -16.71
CA ALA A 127 -8.11 9.33 -16.71
C ALA A 127 -8.63 9.88 -15.38
N THR A 128 -7.91 9.70 -14.27
CA THR A 128 -8.29 10.21 -12.94
C THR A 128 -8.26 11.73 -12.89
N GLU A 129 -7.24 12.37 -13.48
CA GLU A 129 -7.19 13.83 -13.56
C GLU A 129 -8.38 14.38 -14.39
N SER A 130 -8.67 13.74 -15.53
CA SER A 130 -9.81 14.11 -16.38
C SER A 130 -11.15 14.01 -15.64
N LEU A 131 -11.31 12.96 -14.82
CA LEU A 131 -12.49 12.77 -13.98
C LEU A 131 -12.63 13.88 -12.93
N LEU A 132 -11.54 14.23 -12.23
CA LEU A 132 -11.51 15.32 -11.23
C LEU A 132 -11.83 16.68 -11.86
N ASN A 133 -11.23 16.99 -13.01
CA ASN A 133 -11.55 18.19 -13.78
C ASN A 133 -13.02 18.19 -14.24
N GLY A 134 -13.55 17.03 -14.63
CA GLY A 134 -14.96 16.87 -14.97
C GLY A 134 -15.90 17.24 -13.83
N LEU A 135 -15.57 16.86 -12.59
CA LEU A 135 -16.34 17.24 -11.40
C LEU A 135 -16.35 18.75 -11.17
N PHE A 136 -15.20 19.41 -11.32
CA PHE A 136 -15.13 20.87 -11.27
C PHE A 136 -16.05 21.52 -12.29
N PHE A 137 -16.01 21.10 -13.56
CA PHE A 137 -16.84 21.70 -14.60
C PHE A 137 -18.34 21.49 -14.36
N LYS A 138 -18.75 20.34 -13.83
CA LYS A 138 -20.15 20.08 -13.45
C LYS A 138 -20.60 21.01 -12.33
N ALA A 139 -19.82 21.12 -11.25
CA ALA A 139 -20.11 22.02 -10.14
C ALA A 139 -20.16 23.49 -10.60
N ARG A 140 -19.20 23.89 -11.43
CA ARG A 140 -19.14 25.23 -12.02
C ARG A 140 -20.35 25.53 -12.88
N ASN A 141 -20.82 24.58 -13.71
CA ASN A 141 -22.01 24.79 -14.54
C ASN A 141 -23.26 25.03 -13.68
N VAL A 142 -23.43 24.29 -12.58
CA VAL A 142 -24.51 24.54 -11.61
C VAL A 142 -24.35 25.94 -11.00
N ALA A 143 -23.12 26.33 -10.63
CA ALA A 143 -22.90 27.65 -10.05
C ALA A 143 -23.16 28.80 -11.04
N GLU A 144 -22.75 28.67 -12.31
CA GLU A 144 -23.02 29.64 -13.37
C GLU A 144 -24.53 29.71 -13.66
N GLN A 145 -25.24 28.59 -13.68
CA GLN A 145 -26.68 28.53 -13.95
C GLN A 145 -27.52 29.31 -12.94
N PHE A 146 -27.16 29.23 -11.65
CA PHE A 146 -27.98 29.82 -10.57
C PHE A 146 -27.46 31.16 -10.04
N PHE A 147 -26.15 31.39 -10.08
CA PHE A 147 -25.53 32.62 -9.53
C PHE A 147 -24.87 33.51 -10.59
N GLY A 148 -24.69 33.00 -11.82
CA GLY A 148 -24.20 33.77 -12.96
C GLY A 148 -25.28 34.58 -13.69
N VAL A 149 -26.48 34.68 -13.10
CA VAL A 149 -27.65 35.37 -13.65
C VAL A 149 -27.95 36.67 -12.92
N ASP A 150 -28.84 37.49 -13.50
CA ASP A 150 -29.37 38.66 -12.81
C ASP A 150 -30.31 38.25 -11.68
N PHE A 151 -30.11 38.83 -10.50
CA PHE A 151 -31.03 38.73 -9.39
C PHE A 151 -31.97 39.92 -9.37
N THR A 152 -33.15 39.75 -8.78
CA THR A 152 -34.06 40.88 -8.57
C THR A 152 -33.48 41.84 -7.53
N GLU A 153 -33.86 43.12 -7.60
CA GLU A 153 -33.45 44.12 -6.60
C GLU A 153 -33.88 43.71 -5.19
N GLU A 154 -35.01 43.01 -5.05
CA GLU A 154 -35.50 42.47 -3.78
C GLU A 154 -34.53 41.43 -3.20
N THR A 155 -34.04 40.48 -4.01
CA THR A 155 -33.04 39.49 -3.60
C THR A 155 -31.70 40.15 -3.26
N LEU A 156 -31.28 41.15 -4.03
CA LEU A 156 -30.04 41.88 -3.77
C LEU A 156 -30.12 42.71 -2.47
N ALA A 157 -31.31 43.22 -2.14
CA ALA A 157 -31.56 43.97 -0.91
C ALA A 157 -31.74 43.09 0.34
N ASP A 158 -31.99 41.79 0.21
CA ASP A 158 -32.17 40.87 1.35
C ASP A 158 -30.83 40.49 2.01
N LEU A 159 -30.33 41.39 2.86
CA LEU A 159 -29.10 41.21 3.60
C LEU A 159 -29.10 39.96 4.49
N THR A 160 -30.26 39.50 4.98
CA THR A 160 -30.35 38.35 5.90
C THR A 160 -29.96 37.05 5.19
N SER A 161 -30.43 36.87 3.96
CA SER A 161 -30.07 35.71 3.14
C SER A 161 -28.59 35.73 2.75
N TRP A 162 -28.04 36.91 2.43
CA TRP A 162 -26.61 37.07 2.16
C TRP A 162 -25.73 36.84 3.39
N GLU A 163 -26.16 37.28 4.56
CA GLU A 163 -25.48 36.98 5.84
C GLU A 163 -25.52 35.49 6.17
N THR A 164 -26.61 34.80 5.85
CA THR A 164 -26.71 33.34 6.02
C THR A 164 -25.68 32.64 5.15
N LEU A 165 -25.56 33.02 3.88
CA LEU A 165 -24.54 32.51 2.97
C LEU A 165 -23.12 32.75 3.50
N ARG A 166 -22.82 33.96 4.02
CA ARG A 166 -21.50 34.32 4.56
C ARG A 166 -21.10 33.56 5.83
N LYS A 167 -22.05 32.91 6.53
CA LYS A 167 -21.75 32.07 7.73
C LYS A 167 -21.15 30.71 7.38
N HIS A 168 -21.04 30.37 6.09
CA HIS A 168 -20.45 29.12 5.67
C HIS A 168 -18.92 29.12 5.82
N ASP A 169 -18.33 27.98 6.20
CA ASP A 169 -16.89 27.81 6.44
C ASP A 169 -16.01 28.19 5.23
N ALA A 170 -16.58 28.18 4.02
CA ALA A 170 -15.91 28.63 2.80
C ALA A 170 -15.48 30.10 2.86
N PHE A 171 -16.09 30.93 3.70
CA PHE A 171 -15.77 32.35 3.86
C PHE A 171 -14.77 32.63 4.97
N ASP A 172 -14.67 31.76 5.98
CA ASP A 172 -13.73 31.92 7.09
C ASP A 172 -12.28 31.91 6.61
N ARG A 173 -12.00 31.18 5.52
CA ARG A 173 -10.65 31.01 4.97
C ARG A 173 -10.32 31.94 3.82
N ASN A 174 -11.32 32.34 3.04
CA ASN A 174 -11.10 32.89 1.69
C ASN A 174 -11.54 34.35 1.50
N MET A 175 -12.22 34.96 2.48
CA MET A 175 -12.73 36.35 2.41
C MET A 175 -13.28 36.78 1.04
N ILE A 176 -14.02 35.89 0.35
CA ILE A 176 -14.52 36.13 -1.00
C ILE A 176 -15.48 37.34 -0.94
N PRO A 177 -15.19 38.47 -1.61
CA PRO A 177 -16.09 39.60 -1.63
C PRO A 177 -17.37 39.23 -2.37
N ILE A 178 -18.53 39.68 -1.89
CA ILE A 178 -19.82 39.37 -2.52
C ILE A 178 -20.54 40.68 -2.85
N PRO A 179 -20.18 41.33 -3.97
CA PRO A 179 -20.89 42.51 -4.43
C PRO A 179 -22.36 42.16 -4.71
N LEU A 180 -23.26 42.94 -4.12
CA LEU A 180 -24.71 42.76 -4.22
C LEU A 180 -25.29 43.57 -5.40
N THR A 181 -24.66 43.47 -6.59
CA THR A 181 -25.21 44.04 -7.83
C THR A 181 -25.27 43.03 -8.96
N ASN A 182 -25.99 43.39 -10.01
CA ASN A 182 -26.03 42.67 -11.28
C ASN A 182 -24.88 42.99 -12.24
N SER A 183 -23.81 43.65 -11.77
CA SER A 183 -22.61 43.85 -12.57
C SER A 183 -21.99 42.50 -12.96
N VAL A 184 -21.14 42.52 -13.99
CA VAL A 184 -20.38 41.33 -14.41
C VAL A 184 -19.53 40.81 -13.25
N VAL A 185 -18.86 41.69 -12.51
CA VAL A 185 -18.00 41.33 -11.37
C VAL A 185 -18.83 40.73 -10.23
N GLY A 186 -19.97 41.34 -9.90
CA GLY A 186 -20.90 40.85 -8.88
C GLY A 186 -21.39 39.43 -9.18
N LYS A 187 -21.79 39.16 -10.42
CA LYS A 187 -22.17 37.80 -10.86
C LYS A 187 -21.02 36.80 -10.73
N GLN A 188 -19.82 37.17 -11.20
CA GLN A 188 -18.65 36.30 -11.14
C GLN A 188 -18.29 35.92 -9.70
N MET A 189 -18.26 36.89 -8.79
CA MET A 189 -17.95 36.64 -7.38
C MET A 189 -19.02 35.82 -6.68
N ARG A 190 -20.29 36.07 -6.97
CA ARG A 190 -21.40 35.23 -6.50
C ARG A 190 -21.29 33.78 -6.97
N THR A 191 -20.94 33.56 -8.24
CA THR A 191 -20.67 32.23 -8.79
C THR A 191 -19.48 31.58 -8.08
N ALA A 192 -18.38 32.31 -7.84
CA ALA A 192 -17.21 31.81 -7.13
C ALA A 192 -17.54 31.42 -5.69
N ALA A 193 -18.25 32.28 -4.98
CA ALA A 193 -18.73 32.07 -3.62
C ALA A 193 -19.57 30.79 -3.52
N PHE A 194 -20.53 30.61 -4.42
CA PHE A 194 -21.37 29.42 -4.43
C PHE A 194 -20.58 28.16 -4.81
N LEU A 195 -19.65 28.26 -5.76
CA LEU A 195 -18.77 27.15 -6.13
C LEU A 195 -17.88 26.72 -4.96
N ALA A 196 -17.36 27.67 -4.17
CA ALA A 196 -16.57 27.38 -2.96
C ALA A 196 -17.39 26.63 -1.89
N ILE A 197 -18.66 27.02 -1.69
CA ILE A 197 -19.58 26.29 -0.81
C ILE A 197 -19.76 24.84 -1.31
N ILE A 198 -20.06 24.66 -2.60
CA ILE A 198 -20.20 23.32 -3.18
C ILE A 198 -18.92 22.51 -2.96
N ALA A 199 -17.75 23.09 -3.21
CA ALA A 199 -16.47 22.40 -3.09
C ALA A 199 -16.20 21.90 -1.66
N VAL A 200 -16.43 22.74 -0.65
CA VAL A 200 -16.24 22.40 0.77
C VAL A 200 -17.22 21.30 1.18
N GLU A 201 -18.49 21.42 0.80
CA GLU A 201 -19.52 20.45 1.18
C GLU A 201 -19.36 19.11 0.45
N LEU A 202 -18.97 19.12 -0.83
CA LEU A 202 -18.55 17.91 -1.53
C LEU A 202 -17.31 17.31 -0.88
N SER A 203 -16.34 18.11 -0.43
CA SER A 203 -15.15 17.58 0.23
C SER A 203 -15.47 16.87 1.54
N ARG A 204 -16.33 17.50 2.36
CA ARG A 204 -16.81 16.97 3.64
C ARG A 204 -17.66 15.70 3.46
N TYR A 205 -18.60 15.73 2.51
CA TYR A 205 -19.63 14.70 2.42
C TYR A 205 -19.50 13.73 1.25
N ILE A 206 -18.71 14.01 0.21
CA ILE A 206 -18.58 13.13 -0.96
C ILE A 206 -17.14 12.68 -1.16
N PHE A 207 -16.15 13.56 -1.05
CA PHE A 207 -14.75 13.23 -1.30
C PHE A 207 -14.08 12.54 -0.10
N GLN A 208 -14.67 11.43 0.33
CA GLN A 208 -14.19 10.62 1.45
C GLN A 208 -13.58 9.30 0.96
N PRO A 209 -12.65 8.69 1.72
CA PRO A 209 -12.08 7.39 1.40
C PRO A 209 -13.11 6.26 1.40
N VAL A 210 -14.13 6.34 2.28
CA VAL A 210 -15.22 5.35 2.43
C VAL A 210 -16.51 6.01 2.92
N TYR A 211 -17.67 5.40 2.65
CA TYR A 211 -19.00 5.91 3.05
C TYR A 211 -19.61 5.13 4.23
N ILE A 212 -18.80 4.85 5.24
CA ILE A 212 -19.22 4.02 6.39
C ILE A 212 -19.84 4.87 7.49
N VAL A 213 -19.21 6.01 7.79
CA VAL A 213 -19.57 6.89 8.90
C VAL A 213 -20.21 8.16 8.33
N GLU A 214 -21.27 8.65 8.97
CA GLU A 214 -21.93 9.89 8.56
C GLU A 214 -20.98 11.08 8.70
N ASP A 215 -20.33 11.22 9.86
CA ASP A 215 -19.28 12.19 10.11
C ASP A 215 -17.94 11.44 10.10
N ALA A 216 -17.29 11.44 8.94
CA ALA A 216 -16.16 10.56 8.67
C ALA A 216 -14.80 11.17 9.05
N ASP A 217 -14.77 12.32 9.74
CA ASP A 217 -13.55 13.07 10.02
C ASP A 217 -12.49 12.20 10.74
N GLU A 218 -12.85 11.52 11.84
CA GLU A 218 -11.93 10.66 12.60
C GLU A 218 -11.40 9.48 11.78
N LEU A 219 -12.26 8.82 10.99
CA LEU A 219 -11.85 7.70 10.14
C LEU A 219 -10.97 8.18 8.98
N CYS A 220 -11.28 9.34 8.43
CA CYS A 220 -10.50 9.94 7.36
C CYS A 220 -9.11 10.32 7.84
N GLU A 221 -9.02 10.97 9.00
CA GLU A 221 -7.77 11.32 9.67
C GLU A 221 -6.95 10.07 9.98
N ALA A 222 -7.55 9.04 10.57
CA ALA A 222 -6.86 7.77 10.85
C ALA A 222 -6.32 7.11 9.57
N LEU A 223 -7.09 7.11 8.48
CA LEU A 223 -6.62 6.61 7.19
C LEU A 223 -5.56 7.54 6.57
N SER A 224 -5.61 8.86 6.81
CA SER A 224 -4.61 9.82 6.31
C SER A 224 -3.29 9.61 7.00
N ASP A 225 -3.30 9.42 8.32
CA ASP A 225 -2.10 9.15 9.10
C ASP A 225 -1.53 7.77 8.76
N LEU A 226 -2.38 6.75 8.57
CA LEU A 226 -1.92 5.45 8.10
C LEU A 226 -1.33 5.52 6.68
N ALA A 227 -1.87 6.36 5.79
CA ALA A 227 -1.33 6.53 4.43
C ALA A 227 0.09 7.10 4.43
N LYS A 228 0.38 7.99 5.38
CA LYS A 228 1.69 8.63 5.59
C LYS A 228 2.71 7.59 6.06
N ASP A 229 2.38 6.77 7.06
CA ASP A 229 3.34 5.87 7.69
C ASP A 229 3.45 4.51 6.98
N ALA A 230 2.33 4.01 6.43
CA ALA A 230 2.23 2.67 5.85
C ALA A 230 1.19 2.62 4.72
N THR A 231 1.52 3.22 3.56
CA THR A 231 0.62 3.34 2.40
C THR A 231 -0.02 2.01 1.97
N GLU A 232 0.73 0.90 1.95
CA GLU A 232 0.18 -0.41 1.59
C GLU A 232 -0.85 -0.93 2.62
N GLN A 233 -0.63 -0.64 3.91
CA GLN A 233 -1.56 -1.01 4.97
C GLN A 233 -2.85 -0.18 4.89
N GLU A 234 -2.74 1.13 4.62
CA GLU A 234 -3.92 1.97 4.34
C GLU A 234 -4.73 1.40 3.18
N ALA A 235 -4.08 1.12 2.06
CA ALA A 235 -4.74 0.61 0.87
C ALA A 235 -5.45 -0.71 1.17
N TYR A 236 -4.82 -1.60 1.93
CA TYR A 236 -5.46 -2.85 2.37
C TYR A 236 -6.67 -2.60 3.28
N VAL A 237 -6.54 -1.78 4.32
CA VAL A 237 -7.64 -1.45 5.25
C VAL A 237 -8.81 -0.84 4.49
N ARG A 238 -8.57 0.19 3.66
CA ARG A 238 -9.60 0.81 2.82
C ARG A 238 -10.24 -0.20 1.87
N SER A 239 -9.47 -1.11 1.27
CA SER A 239 -10.03 -2.16 0.41
C SER A 239 -10.96 -3.13 1.14
N VAL A 240 -10.69 -3.43 2.41
CA VAL A 240 -11.54 -4.26 3.27
C VAL A 240 -12.80 -3.50 3.67
N LEU A 241 -12.66 -2.23 4.06
CA LEU A 241 -13.78 -1.34 4.37
C LEU A 241 -14.72 -1.19 3.16
N LEU A 242 -14.18 -0.99 1.95
CA LEU A 242 -14.97 -0.93 0.72
C LEU A 242 -15.65 -2.26 0.36
N ALA A 243 -15.11 -3.40 0.80
CA ALA A 243 -15.73 -4.71 0.57
C ALA A 243 -16.88 -4.96 1.56
N ALA A 244 -16.65 -4.62 2.83
CA ALA A 244 -17.62 -4.80 3.90
C ALA A 244 -18.91 -3.99 3.67
N PHE A 245 -18.83 -2.86 2.96
CA PHE A 245 -19.95 -1.94 2.78
C PHE A 245 -20.44 -1.87 1.33
N ARG A 246 -20.80 -3.03 0.75
CA ARG A 246 -21.39 -3.14 -0.61
C ARG A 246 -22.89 -3.45 -0.65
N GLY A 247 -23.51 -3.58 0.52
CA GLY A 247 -24.92 -3.96 0.65
C GLY A 247 -25.89 -2.79 0.60
N LYS A 248 -27.19 -3.09 0.73
CA LYS A 248 -28.28 -2.10 0.77
C LYS A 248 -28.04 -1.01 1.82
N GLN A 249 -27.57 -1.38 3.01
CA GLN A 249 -27.27 -0.42 4.08
C GLN A 249 -26.23 0.63 3.66
N ALA A 250 -25.22 0.24 2.87
CA ALA A 250 -24.22 1.17 2.37
C ALA A 250 -24.79 2.11 1.29
N GLN A 251 -25.71 1.61 0.45
CA GLN A 251 -26.44 2.44 -0.50
C GLN A 251 -27.36 3.44 0.22
N ASP A 252 -28.05 3.00 1.27
CA ASP A 252 -28.91 3.87 2.08
C ASP A 252 -28.08 4.92 2.86
N ALA A 253 -26.89 4.56 3.33
CA ALA A 253 -25.93 5.48 3.96
C ALA A 253 -25.41 6.51 2.95
N LEU A 254 -25.04 6.07 1.75
CA LEU A 254 -24.64 6.97 0.66
C LEU A 254 -25.78 7.93 0.30
N GLN A 255 -27.00 7.44 0.10
CA GLN A 255 -28.14 8.29 -0.26
C GLN A 255 -28.40 9.37 0.80
N ARG A 256 -28.39 9.01 2.10
CA ARG A 256 -28.49 10.00 3.19
C ARG A 256 -27.39 11.07 3.12
N ARG A 257 -26.17 10.67 2.74
CA ARG A 257 -25.04 11.57 2.57
C ARG A 257 -25.24 12.52 1.39
N LEU A 258 -25.74 12.02 0.26
CA LEU A 258 -26.12 12.85 -0.90
C LEU A 258 -27.16 13.89 -0.50
N ASP A 259 -28.24 13.45 0.16
CA ASP A 259 -29.34 14.30 0.59
C ASP A 259 -28.85 15.35 1.60
N ARG A 260 -28.05 14.95 2.59
CA ARG A 260 -27.45 15.85 3.57
C ARG A 260 -26.53 16.89 2.91
N THR A 261 -25.74 16.50 1.91
CA THR A 261 -24.86 17.43 1.18
C THR A 261 -25.69 18.49 0.46
N ALA A 262 -26.68 18.04 -0.34
CA ALA A 262 -27.55 18.93 -1.11
C ALA A 262 -28.37 19.86 -0.19
N ASP A 263 -28.90 19.33 0.92
CA ASP A 263 -29.70 20.07 1.89
C ASP A 263 -28.85 21.08 2.67
N THR A 264 -27.61 20.72 3.02
CA THR A 264 -26.68 21.63 3.69
C THR A 264 -26.34 22.80 2.77
N ILE A 265 -25.90 22.53 1.54
CA ILE A 265 -25.65 23.58 0.54
C ILE A 265 -26.90 24.45 0.36
N PHE A 266 -28.07 23.83 0.16
CA PHE A 266 -29.33 24.54 -0.04
C PHE A 266 -29.72 25.40 1.17
N SER A 267 -29.40 25.00 2.41
CA SER A 267 -29.71 25.79 3.60
C SER A 267 -29.00 27.16 3.62
N PHE A 268 -27.81 27.25 3.02
CA PHE A 268 -27.04 28.50 2.94
C PHE A 268 -27.50 29.40 1.79
N VAL A 269 -28.01 28.84 0.70
CA VAL A 269 -28.31 29.59 -0.52
C VAL A 269 -29.78 29.71 -0.88
N GLY A 270 -30.63 28.83 -0.35
CA GLY A 270 -32.03 28.71 -0.74
C GLY A 270 -32.89 29.92 -0.36
N GLY A 271 -32.45 30.73 0.61
CA GLY A 271 -33.07 32.00 0.97
C GLY A 271 -33.02 33.04 -0.15
N LEU A 272 -32.00 32.99 -1.01
CA LEU A 272 -31.76 33.98 -2.06
C LEU A 272 -32.77 33.89 -3.22
N PHE A 273 -33.48 32.78 -3.36
CA PHE A 273 -34.41 32.57 -4.46
C PHE A 273 -35.85 32.84 -4.01
N GLY A 274 -36.53 33.84 -4.56
CA GLY A 274 -37.92 34.14 -4.18
C GLY A 274 -38.94 33.10 -4.69
N SER A 275 -38.70 32.52 -5.87
CA SER A 275 -39.64 31.59 -6.51
C SER A 275 -39.46 30.14 -6.04
N SER A 276 -40.57 29.49 -5.68
CA SER A 276 -40.60 28.06 -5.36
C SER A 276 -40.07 27.19 -6.51
N ALA A 277 -40.32 27.58 -7.77
CA ALA A 277 -39.81 26.86 -8.94
C ALA A 277 -38.28 26.94 -9.03
N ALA A 278 -37.68 28.10 -8.77
CA ALA A 278 -36.24 28.28 -8.76
C ALA A 278 -35.56 27.50 -7.62
N LYS A 279 -36.17 27.51 -6.43
CA LYS A 279 -35.73 26.68 -5.29
C LYS A 279 -35.77 25.19 -5.61
N GLY A 280 -36.87 24.72 -6.21
CA GLY A 280 -37.03 23.34 -6.62
C GLY A 280 -36.00 22.92 -7.68
N ALA A 281 -35.78 23.76 -8.69
CA ALA A 281 -34.76 23.54 -9.71
C ALA A 281 -33.35 23.45 -9.10
N LEU A 282 -32.99 24.36 -8.20
CA LEU A 282 -31.69 24.35 -7.52
C LEU A 282 -31.49 23.06 -6.71
N ARG A 283 -32.49 22.66 -5.92
CA ARG A 283 -32.40 21.44 -5.11
C ARG A 283 -32.24 20.18 -5.97
N MET A 284 -32.95 20.10 -7.09
CA MET A 284 -32.79 19.00 -8.05
C MET A 284 -31.37 19.00 -8.64
N SER A 285 -30.89 20.15 -9.14
CA SER A 285 -29.54 20.25 -9.71
C SER A 285 -28.43 19.92 -8.71
N LEU A 286 -28.58 20.30 -7.43
CA LEU A 286 -27.66 19.92 -6.37
C LEU A 286 -27.70 18.41 -6.09
N GLY A 287 -28.88 17.81 -6.06
CA GLY A 287 -29.04 16.35 -5.90
C GLY A 287 -28.38 15.57 -7.03
N ASP A 288 -28.59 16.02 -8.28
CA ASP A 288 -27.96 15.41 -9.46
C ASP A 288 -26.43 15.57 -9.42
N LEU A 289 -25.93 16.76 -9.09
CA LEU A 289 -24.51 17.01 -8.92
C LEU A 289 -23.88 16.09 -7.86
N CYS A 290 -24.50 15.97 -6.68
CA CYS A 290 -24.00 15.11 -5.60
C CYS A 290 -23.98 13.63 -6.03
N ARG A 291 -25.05 13.17 -6.70
CA ARG A 291 -25.14 11.80 -7.23
C ARG A 291 -24.03 11.52 -8.23
N GLU A 292 -23.86 12.39 -9.22
CA GLU A 292 -22.80 12.24 -10.23
C GLU A 292 -21.41 12.30 -9.60
N ALA A 293 -21.18 13.23 -8.67
CA ALA A 293 -19.92 13.35 -7.95
C ALA A 293 -19.60 12.07 -7.18
N SER A 294 -20.60 11.45 -6.52
CA SER A 294 -20.39 10.21 -5.79
C SER A 294 -20.03 9.03 -6.69
N ILE A 295 -20.63 8.92 -7.89
CA ILE A 295 -20.35 7.86 -8.86
C ILE A 295 -18.89 7.95 -9.33
N GLU A 296 -18.46 9.16 -9.69
CA GLU A 296 -17.09 9.39 -10.12
C GLU A 296 -16.09 9.20 -8.97
N TRP A 297 -16.44 9.68 -7.77
CA TRP A 297 -15.59 9.53 -6.58
C TRP A 297 -15.45 8.07 -6.13
N GLN A 298 -16.46 7.22 -6.29
CA GLN A 298 -16.34 5.77 -6.02
C GLN A 298 -15.27 5.09 -6.89
N ARG A 299 -15.01 5.62 -8.10
CA ARG A 299 -13.91 5.14 -8.94
C ARG A 299 -12.56 5.54 -8.33
N ILE A 300 -12.47 6.76 -7.80
CA ILE A 300 -11.29 7.26 -7.06
C ILE A 300 -11.07 6.46 -5.77
N GLN A 301 -12.13 6.18 -4.99
CA GLN A 301 -12.06 5.33 -3.79
C GLN A 301 -11.51 3.94 -4.09
N SER A 302 -11.64 3.47 -5.33
CA SER A 302 -11.14 2.16 -5.76
C SER A 302 -9.69 2.19 -6.24
N LEU A 303 -8.97 3.31 -6.12
CA LEU A 303 -7.55 3.41 -6.47
C LEU A 303 -6.65 2.85 -5.37
N LYS A 304 -5.43 2.40 -5.70
CA LYS A 304 -4.43 1.97 -4.73
C LYS A 304 -3.93 3.17 -3.93
N GLU A 305 -3.67 4.25 -4.65
CA GLU A 305 -3.28 5.55 -4.12
C GLU A 305 -4.49 6.22 -3.45
N LYS A 306 -4.31 6.72 -2.23
CA LYS A 306 -5.34 7.52 -1.56
C LYS A 306 -5.30 8.95 -2.10
N ILE A 307 -6.41 9.40 -2.65
CA ILE A 307 -6.54 10.76 -3.17
C ILE A 307 -7.29 11.64 -2.16
N GLU A 308 -6.74 12.82 -1.85
CA GLU A 308 -7.31 13.75 -0.88
C GLU A 308 -7.52 15.16 -1.48
N PRO A 309 -8.68 15.80 -1.23
CA PRO A 309 -8.86 17.21 -1.54
C PRO A 309 -8.09 18.09 -0.54
N SER A 310 -7.37 19.08 -1.03
CA SER A 310 -6.69 20.09 -0.22
C SER A 310 -7.16 21.49 -0.56
N PHE A 311 -7.47 22.26 0.48
CA PHE A 311 -7.72 23.71 0.39
C PHE A 311 -6.53 24.52 0.90
N ARG A 312 -5.38 23.87 1.17
CA ARG A 312 -4.18 24.55 1.66
C ARG A 312 -3.46 25.17 0.49
N PHE A 313 -3.47 26.50 0.40
CA PHE A 313 -2.74 27.25 -0.61
C PHE A 313 -1.31 27.48 -0.13
N PHE A 314 -0.34 26.80 -0.76
CA PHE A 314 1.09 27.04 -0.54
C PHE A 314 1.56 28.10 -1.53
N HIS A 315 2.08 29.22 -1.04
CA HIS A 315 2.46 30.37 -1.86
C HIS A 315 3.79 30.15 -2.63
N SER A 316 4.39 28.95 -2.53
CA SER A 316 5.70 28.63 -3.09
C SER A 316 5.65 28.07 -4.51
N ASP A 317 4.52 27.48 -4.93
CA ASP A 317 4.47 26.63 -6.12
C ASP A 317 3.36 27.06 -7.09
N ASP A 318 3.71 27.95 -8.02
CA ASP A 318 2.83 28.49 -9.08
C ASP A 318 2.19 27.38 -9.95
N ASP A 319 2.71 26.15 -9.90
CA ASP A 319 2.27 25.04 -10.73
C ASP A 319 1.05 24.26 -10.20
N GLU A 320 0.53 24.57 -9.01
CA GLU A 320 -0.52 23.76 -8.39
C GLU A 320 -1.94 24.32 -8.53
N TRP A 321 -2.04 25.62 -8.84
CA TRP A 321 -3.28 26.37 -8.79
C TRP A 321 -3.58 27.02 -10.13
N LYS A 322 -4.85 26.95 -10.54
CA LYS A 322 -5.34 27.60 -11.76
C LYS A 322 -6.19 28.82 -11.39
N PRO A 323 -5.96 29.99 -12.00
CA PRO A 323 -6.86 31.12 -11.83
C PRO A 323 -8.25 30.77 -12.36
N LEU A 324 -9.29 31.14 -11.62
CA LEU A 324 -10.67 30.91 -12.02
C LEU A 324 -11.05 31.88 -13.14
N VAL A 325 -11.03 31.37 -14.37
CA VAL A 325 -11.40 32.15 -15.57
C VAL A 325 -12.91 32.14 -15.75
N PHE A 326 -13.55 33.30 -15.68
CA PHE A 326 -14.98 33.47 -16.00
C PHE A 326 -15.19 33.74 -17.49
N LYS A 327 -16.27 33.19 -18.05
CA LYS A 327 -16.67 33.53 -19.43
C LYS A 327 -17.20 34.96 -19.44
N THR A 328 -16.44 35.92 -19.95
CA THR A 328 -16.96 37.27 -20.20
C THR A 328 -17.92 37.25 -21.40
N PRO A 329 -19.19 37.61 -21.24
CA PRO A 329 -20.10 37.74 -22.37
C PRO A 329 -19.68 38.97 -23.19
N GLY A 330 -19.09 38.76 -24.37
CA GLY A 330 -18.84 39.84 -25.33
C GLY A 330 -17.43 39.92 -25.93
N LEU A 331 -16.45 39.16 -25.43
CA LEU A 331 -15.14 39.04 -26.07
C LEU A 331 -15.05 37.69 -26.77
N VAL A 332 -15.22 37.72 -28.08
CA VAL A 332 -15.03 36.57 -28.96
C VAL A 332 -13.57 36.11 -28.79
N SER A 333 -13.36 34.93 -28.19
CA SER A 333 -12.03 34.35 -28.06
C SER A 333 -11.43 34.09 -29.45
N PRO A 334 -10.15 34.43 -29.72
CA PRO A 334 -9.52 34.13 -31.00
C PRO A 334 -9.39 32.61 -31.15
N ALA A 335 -9.95 32.10 -32.24
CA ALA A 335 -10.01 30.68 -32.55
C ALA A 335 -8.63 30.00 -32.57
N SER A 336 -8.48 28.90 -31.83
CA SER A 336 -7.38 27.95 -32.05
C SER A 336 -7.53 27.24 -33.40
N PRO A 337 -6.43 26.92 -34.10
CA PRO A 337 -6.45 26.44 -35.46
C PRO A 337 -6.54 24.91 -35.54
N LYS A 338 -7.47 24.40 -36.35
CA LYS A 338 -7.25 23.35 -37.37
C LYS A 338 -8.58 22.79 -37.88
N ALA A 339 -8.89 23.09 -39.14
CA ALA A 339 -9.47 22.14 -40.06
C ALA A 339 -8.97 22.49 -41.48
N GLN A 340 -7.99 21.71 -41.95
CA GLN A 340 -7.60 21.68 -43.34
C GLN A 340 -8.78 21.16 -44.17
N LEU A 341 -9.22 21.94 -45.16
CA LEU A 341 -9.87 21.40 -46.35
C LEU A 341 -9.35 22.15 -47.59
N GLN A 342 -9.01 21.32 -48.56
CA GLN A 342 -8.29 21.60 -49.80
C GLN A 342 -9.16 22.26 -50.89
N ASN A 343 -8.47 23.07 -51.71
CA ASN A 343 -8.60 23.23 -53.17
C ASN A 343 -9.89 23.82 -53.79
N SER A 344 -9.74 25.01 -54.42
CA SER A 344 -9.78 25.27 -55.90
C SER A 344 -10.20 26.75 -56.20
N PRO A 345 -10.12 27.31 -57.44
CA PRO A 345 -9.21 28.42 -57.73
C PRO A 345 -9.90 29.74 -58.16
N THR A 346 -9.08 30.80 -58.19
CA THR A 346 -9.32 32.19 -58.65
C THR A 346 -9.97 32.36 -60.04
N PRO A 347 -10.54 33.54 -60.38
CA PRO A 347 -9.73 34.55 -61.11
C PRO A 347 -10.02 36.05 -60.83
N LYS A 348 -8.90 36.82 -60.78
CA LYS A 348 -8.59 38.13 -61.41
C LYS A 348 -9.36 39.44 -61.05
N ALA A 349 -8.67 40.29 -60.25
CA ALA A 349 -8.16 41.66 -60.54
C ALA A 349 -9.11 42.83 -60.94
N PRO A 350 -8.69 44.13 -60.95
CA PRO A 350 -7.56 44.82 -60.28
C PRO A 350 -7.89 46.19 -59.59
N ASN A 351 -6.87 46.75 -58.92
CA ASN A 351 -6.36 48.13 -58.98
C ASN A 351 -6.46 49.08 -57.76
N LYS A 352 -5.26 49.55 -57.37
CA LYS A 352 -4.85 50.91 -56.92
C LYS A 352 -5.35 51.33 -55.51
N ARG A 353 -4.59 52.01 -54.64
CA ARG A 353 -3.32 52.75 -54.72
C ARG A 353 -2.92 53.16 -53.27
N SER A 354 -1.62 53.36 -53.04
CA SER A 354 -1.03 54.36 -52.12
C SER A 354 -0.98 54.13 -50.59
N ALA A 355 0.22 53.77 -50.14
CA ALA A 355 1.05 54.51 -49.18
C ALA A 355 0.43 55.06 -47.86
N LYS A 356 0.88 54.50 -46.73
CA LYS A 356 1.76 55.22 -45.79
C LYS A 356 2.36 54.26 -44.75
N GLN A 357 3.68 54.30 -44.66
CA GLN A 357 4.48 53.72 -43.58
C GLN A 357 4.07 54.37 -42.25
N GLY A 358 3.64 53.54 -41.31
CA GLY A 358 3.71 53.81 -39.88
C GLY A 358 4.36 52.59 -39.25
N GLN A 359 5.62 52.73 -38.82
CA GLN A 359 6.27 51.76 -37.95
C GLN A 359 5.45 51.66 -36.67
N GLN A 360 4.60 50.65 -36.57
CA GLN A 360 4.18 50.11 -35.28
C GLN A 360 5.17 49.00 -34.95
N GLN A 361 6.03 49.30 -33.99
CA GLN A 361 6.80 48.28 -33.27
C GLN A 361 5.80 47.22 -32.81
N ALA A 362 6.00 45.99 -33.29
CA ALA A 362 5.33 44.83 -32.75
C ALA A 362 5.72 44.74 -31.28
N ALA A 363 4.78 45.09 -30.40
CA ALA A 363 4.83 44.66 -29.02
C ALA A 363 4.94 43.14 -29.06
N LYS A 364 6.01 42.62 -28.43
CA LYS A 364 6.13 41.20 -28.12
C LYS A 364 4.85 40.77 -27.40
N PRO A 365 4.37 39.53 -27.61
CA PRO A 365 3.36 38.98 -26.72
C PRO A 365 3.95 39.01 -25.32
N ASP A 366 3.22 39.65 -24.41
CA ASP A 366 3.61 39.80 -23.02
C ASP A 366 4.02 38.43 -22.46
N GLU A 367 5.23 38.46 -21.91
CA GLU A 367 5.78 37.48 -21.01
C GLU A 367 4.71 37.22 -19.94
N GLU A 368 4.27 35.96 -19.86
CA GLU A 368 3.28 35.44 -18.93
C GLU A 368 3.72 35.83 -17.52
N THR A 369 3.22 36.99 -17.07
CA THR A 369 3.63 37.59 -15.81
C THR A 369 3.13 36.63 -14.74
N ALA A 370 4.05 36.16 -13.89
CA ALA A 370 3.75 35.20 -12.83
C ALA A 370 2.43 35.56 -12.15
N PRO A 371 1.52 34.58 -11.96
CA PRO A 371 0.17 34.84 -11.51
C PRO A 371 0.18 35.66 -10.22
N ASP A 372 -0.44 36.84 -10.31
CA ASP A 372 -0.84 37.70 -9.21
C ASP A 372 -1.38 36.82 -8.06
N LEU A 373 -0.71 36.86 -6.91
CA LEU A 373 -0.83 35.85 -5.84
C LEU A 373 -2.31 35.59 -5.50
N ALA A 374 -2.63 34.31 -5.28
CA ALA A 374 -4.00 33.90 -5.04
C ALA A 374 -4.43 34.18 -3.60
N ASP A 375 -5.60 34.81 -3.44
CA ASP A 375 -6.12 35.25 -2.14
C ASP A 375 -7.25 34.34 -1.62
N ALA A 376 -7.85 33.50 -2.49
CA ALA A 376 -9.01 32.69 -2.14
C ALA A 376 -9.07 31.37 -2.92
N VAL A 377 -9.14 30.24 -2.21
CA VAL A 377 -9.33 28.91 -2.81
C VAL A 377 -10.80 28.62 -3.05
N ILE A 378 -11.18 28.43 -4.32
CA ILE A 378 -12.56 28.17 -4.74
C ILE A 378 -12.83 26.68 -4.96
N TRP A 379 -11.83 25.94 -5.43
CA TRP A 379 -11.93 24.51 -5.65
C TRP A 379 -10.64 23.83 -5.18
N PRO A 380 -10.72 22.71 -4.45
CA PRO A 380 -9.53 22.07 -3.90
C PRO A 380 -8.63 21.54 -5.01
N SER A 381 -7.33 21.52 -4.73
CA SER A 381 -6.38 20.66 -5.44
C SER A 381 -6.51 19.23 -4.91
N PHE A 382 -6.14 18.24 -5.72
CA PHE A 382 -6.21 16.83 -5.35
C PHE A 382 -4.84 16.19 -5.34
N TRP A 383 -4.56 15.43 -4.28
CA TRP A 383 -3.22 14.96 -3.95
C TRP A 383 -3.20 13.48 -3.67
N VAL A 384 -2.06 12.84 -3.95
CA VAL A 384 -1.80 11.49 -3.46
C VAL A 384 -1.26 11.59 -2.03
N ALA A 385 -2.01 11.08 -1.05
CA ALA A 385 -1.71 11.28 0.37
C ALA A 385 -0.31 10.79 0.80
N SER A 386 0.23 9.74 0.15
CA SER A 386 1.57 9.21 0.44
C SER A 386 2.71 10.10 -0.06
N LEU A 387 2.44 11.05 -0.96
CA LEU A 387 3.44 11.97 -1.49
C LEU A 387 3.59 13.23 -0.65
N LEU A 388 2.66 13.51 0.27
CA LEU A 388 2.72 14.67 1.19
C LEU A 388 3.87 14.61 2.23
N GLN A 389 4.78 13.63 2.13
CA GLN A 389 5.97 13.52 2.96
C GLN A 389 7.26 13.91 2.23
N TYR A 390 7.23 14.04 0.91
CA TYR A 390 8.42 14.27 0.08
C TYR A 390 8.28 15.60 -0.67
N ASP A 391 9.37 16.34 -0.81
CA ASP A 391 9.44 17.66 -1.50
C ASP A 391 9.01 17.63 -2.99
N ASP A 392 8.57 16.49 -3.53
CA ASP A 392 8.05 16.32 -4.89
C ASP A 392 6.52 16.26 -4.86
N GLU A 393 5.93 17.33 -4.31
CA GLU A 393 4.49 17.50 -4.15
C GLU A 393 3.86 17.94 -5.47
N THR A 394 3.69 17.03 -6.44
CA THR A 394 2.90 17.35 -7.64
C THR A 394 1.43 17.01 -7.42
N ALA A 395 0.56 18.02 -7.45
CA ALA A 395 -0.89 17.84 -7.42
C ALA A 395 -1.38 16.98 -8.60
N LEU A 396 -2.18 15.95 -8.32
CA LEU A 396 -2.80 15.10 -9.34
C LEU A 396 -3.79 15.89 -10.21
N ALA A 397 -4.55 16.79 -9.58
CA ALA A 397 -5.38 17.75 -10.28
C ALA A 397 -5.27 19.11 -9.59
N ARG A 398 -4.96 20.12 -10.40
CA ARG A 398 -4.78 21.51 -9.93
C ARG A 398 -6.09 22.06 -9.37
N GLY A 399 -5.99 22.80 -8.28
CA GLY A 399 -7.12 23.51 -7.68
C GLY A 399 -7.45 24.79 -8.43
N TYR A 400 -8.53 25.48 -8.02
CA TYR A 400 -8.91 26.77 -8.59
C TYR A 400 -8.98 27.86 -7.54
N VAL A 401 -8.45 29.03 -7.89
CA VAL A 401 -8.34 30.19 -7.00
C VAL A 401 -8.85 31.47 -7.65
N LEU A 402 -9.18 32.47 -6.83
CA LEU A 402 -9.32 33.85 -7.30
C LEU A 402 -8.00 34.59 -7.14
N CYS A 403 -7.59 35.30 -8.18
CA CYS A 403 -6.42 36.18 -8.14
C CYS A 403 -6.71 37.47 -7.35
N GLU A 404 -5.66 38.09 -6.81
CA GLU A 404 -5.74 39.38 -6.11
C GLU A 404 -6.48 40.44 -6.94
N SER A 405 -6.15 40.61 -8.23
CA SER A 405 -6.85 41.53 -9.14
C SER A 405 -8.38 41.33 -9.23
N GLN A 406 -8.87 40.07 -9.24
CA GLN A 406 -10.29 39.77 -9.27
C GLN A 406 -10.97 40.20 -7.96
N ILE A 407 -10.32 39.90 -6.84
CA ILE A 407 -10.79 40.22 -5.50
C ILE A 407 -10.74 41.73 -5.25
N ALA A 408 -9.69 42.43 -5.67
CA ALA A 408 -9.54 43.87 -5.53
C ALA A 408 -10.65 44.62 -6.28
N THR A 409 -10.93 44.21 -7.52
CA THR A 409 -12.01 44.79 -8.32
C THR A 409 -13.37 44.61 -7.64
N ALA A 410 -13.63 43.43 -7.11
CA ALA A 410 -14.87 43.13 -6.40
C ALA A 410 -15.01 43.87 -5.07
N LYS A 411 -13.93 43.96 -4.28
CA LYS A 411 -13.89 44.73 -3.02
C LYS A 411 -14.19 46.20 -3.27
N GLU A 412 -13.69 46.77 -4.38
CA GLU A 412 -13.98 48.16 -4.73
C GLU A 412 -15.46 48.36 -5.10
N GLU A 413 -16.06 47.41 -5.80
CA GLU A 413 -17.50 47.44 -6.07
C GLU A 413 -18.33 47.35 -4.78
N GLU A 414 -17.98 46.44 -3.86
CA GLU A 414 -18.68 46.31 -2.58
C GLU A 414 -18.59 47.60 -1.74
N LYS A 415 -17.44 48.30 -1.74
CA LYS A 415 -17.29 49.60 -1.07
C LYS A 415 -18.18 50.69 -1.68
N THR A 416 -18.29 50.74 -3.00
CA THR A 416 -19.10 51.76 -3.70
C THR A 416 -20.60 51.52 -3.55
N GLN A 417 -21.03 50.26 -3.36
CA GLN A 417 -22.42 49.89 -3.05
C GLN A 417 -22.87 50.33 -1.65
N VAL A 418 -21.95 50.55 -0.70
CA VAL A 418 -22.30 51.15 0.59
C VAL A 418 -22.67 52.61 0.37
N VAL A 419 -23.94 52.83 0.01
CA VAL A 419 -24.51 54.15 -0.26
C VAL A 419 -24.10 55.11 0.87
N PRO A 420 -23.43 56.24 0.58
CA PRO A 420 -22.95 57.20 1.57
C PRO A 420 -24.04 57.83 2.49
N GLY A 421 -25.30 57.45 2.32
CA GLY A 421 -26.46 57.90 3.09
C GLY A 421 -26.88 57.00 4.25
N THR A 422 -26.71 55.68 4.20
CA THR A 422 -27.22 54.76 5.24
C THR A 422 -26.39 54.82 6.52
N ARG A 423 -25.05 54.94 6.42
CA ARG A 423 -24.19 55.22 7.58
C ARG A 423 -24.46 56.60 8.19
N ARG A 424 -24.81 57.61 7.38
CA ARG A 424 -25.20 58.94 7.88
C ARG A 424 -26.58 58.92 8.53
N ALA A 425 -27.55 58.17 7.99
CA ALA A 425 -28.88 57.99 8.56
C ALA A 425 -28.82 57.25 9.91
N ALA A 426 -28.11 56.11 9.97
CA ALA A 426 -27.91 55.38 11.23
C ALA A 426 -27.17 56.22 12.29
N ARG A 427 -26.13 56.99 11.91
CA ARG A 427 -25.48 57.93 12.84
C ARG A 427 -26.39 59.11 13.23
N ARG A 428 -27.31 59.53 12.36
CA ARG A 428 -28.29 60.59 12.64
C ARG A 428 -29.40 60.10 13.57
N ASP A 429 -29.82 58.85 13.45
CA ASP A 429 -30.81 58.22 14.31
C ASP A 429 -30.24 57.89 15.69
N VAL A 430 -28.99 57.44 15.80
CA VAL A 430 -28.29 57.31 17.09
C VAL A 430 -28.10 58.69 17.76
N ARG A 431 -27.83 59.75 16.99
CA ARG A 431 -27.79 61.12 17.52
C ARG A 431 -29.17 61.59 17.97
N ARG A 432 -30.24 61.34 17.19
CA ARG A 432 -31.63 61.69 17.55
C ARG A 432 -32.12 60.94 18.79
N ALA A 433 -31.79 59.66 18.92
CA ALA A 433 -32.12 58.86 20.09
C ALA A 433 -31.42 59.39 21.36
N ARG A 434 -30.19 59.90 21.23
CA ARG A 434 -29.50 60.58 22.34
C ARG A 434 -30.12 61.93 22.69
N THR A 435 -30.58 62.73 21.72
CA THR A 435 -31.20 64.04 22.03
C THR A 435 -32.58 63.92 22.68
N MET A 436 -33.32 62.83 22.43
CA MET A 436 -34.62 62.58 23.06
C MET A 436 -34.52 62.01 24.48
N SER A 437 -33.35 61.51 24.89
CA SER A 437 -33.15 60.91 26.22
C SER A 437 -32.67 61.90 27.31
N THR A 438 -32.35 63.16 26.96
CA THR A 438 -31.82 64.17 27.92
C THR A 438 -32.78 65.31 28.21
N GLY A 439 -34.09 65.11 27.95
CA GLY A 439 -35.09 66.17 27.96
C GLY A 439 -36.08 66.20 29.12
N VAL A 440 -35.87 65.54 30.26
CA VAL A 440 -36.73 65.71 31.47
C VAL A 440 -35.94 65.41 32.74
N VAL A 441 -35.31 66.40 33.38
CA VAL A 441 -35.20 66.53 34.87
C VAL A 441 -34.85 67.98 35.21
N GLY A 442 -35.85 68.77 35.60
CA GLY A 442 -35.73 69.88 36.56
C GLY A 442 -36.61 69.51 37.74
N GLN A 443 -36.06 69.20 38.92
CA GLN A 443 -35.63 70.10 40.00
C GLN A 443 -36.65 70.10 41.15
N MET A 444 -36.13 69.94 42.38
CA MET A 444 -36.70 69.95 43.74
C MET A 444 -36.67 68.54 44.35
N GLY A 445 -35.83 68.19 45.34
CA GLY A 445 -35.24 69.00 46.40
C GLY A 445 -36.07 68.81 47.67
N MET A 446 -35.63 67.92 48.58
CA MET A 446 -35.73 68.03 50.04
C MET A 446 -35.09 66.79 50.70
N ARG A 447 -34.40 67.04 51.80
CA ARG A 447 -33.61 66.12 52.63
C ARG A 447 -34.34 65.96 54.00
N PRO A 448 -33.82 65.25 55.02
CA PRO A 448 -34.35 63.95 55.45
C PRO A 448 -34.81 63.91 56.93
N SER A 449 -35.45 62.82 57.36
CA SER A 449 -35.45 62.39 58.77
C SER A 449 -35.95 60.94 58.93
N SER A 450 -35.17 60.12 59.66
CA SER A 450 -35.53 59.03 60.63
C SER A 450 -36.74 58.11 60.33
N SER A 451 -36.69 56.80 60.51
CA SER A 451 -36.26 56.08 61.74
C SER A 451 -36.26 54.54 61.54
N SER A 452 -35.48 53.84 62.39
CA SER A 452 -35.69 52.47 62.95
C SER A 452 -35.86 51.30 61.96
N GLY A 453 -34.97 50.30 61.89
CA GLY A 453 -34.51 49.35 62.93
C GLY A 453 -34.83 47.93 62.41
N GLY A 454 -34.14 46.81 62.70
CA GLY A 454 -32.92 46.45 63.41
C GLY A 454 -32.29 45.24 62.67
N GLU A 455 -31.06 44.82 62.98
CA GLU A 455 -30.75 43.67 63.86
C GLU A 455 -31.27 42.31 63.32
N VAL A 456 -30.57 41.17 63.24
CA VAL A 456 -29.25 40.62 63.60
C VAL A 456 -29.11 39.34 62.74
N GLY A 457 -27.89 38.86 62.44
CA GLY A 457 -27.74 37.43 62.15
C GLY A 457 -26.61 37.02 61.21
N SER A 458 -25.37 37.14 61.68
CA SER A 458 -24.26 36.29 61.21
C SER A 458 -24.48 34.87 61.72
N LEU A 459 -24.32 33.84 60.88
CA LEU A 459 -23.95 32.50 61.32
C LEU A 459 -23.26 31.70 60.21
N THR A 460 -22.16 31.10 60.64
CA THR A 460 -21.22 30.18 60.02
C THR A 460 -21.85 28.88 59.52
N GLY A 461 -21.27 28.30 58.46
CA GLY A 461 -21.58 26.94 58.00
C GLY A 461 -20.38 26.26 57.35
N THR A 462 -19.60 25.55 58.16
CA THR A 462 -18.49 24.65 57.82
C THR A 462 -18.98 23.23 57.51
N GLY A 463 -18.33 22.54 56.57
CA GLY A 463 -18.29 21.06 56.42
C GLY A 463 -17.39 20.71 55.23
N SER A 464 -16.17 20.17 55.36
CA SER A 464 -15.76 18.78 55.73
C SER A 464 -16.61 17.70 55.04
N ALA A 465 -16.10 16.59 54.50
CA ALA A 465 -14.78 16.03 54.22
C ALA A 465 -15.07 14.67 53.54
N ALA A 466 -14.25 14.18 52.60
CA ALA A 466 -14.06 12.75 52.35
C ALA A 466 -12.91 12.50 51.37
N ALA A 467 -11.78 12.05 51.90
CA ALA A 467 -10.77 11.28 51.18
C ALA A 467 -11.15 9.78 51.24
N PRO A 468 -10.56 8.95 50.37
CA PRO A 468 -10.16 7.61 50.79
C PRO A 468 -8.64 7.38 50.64
N PRO A 469 -8.07 6.45 51.44
CA PRO A 469 -6.63 6.25 51.56
C PRO A 469 -6.08 5.12 50.67
N GLY A 470 -4.85 5.33 50.20
CA GLY A 470 -3.65 4.54 50.55
C GLY A 470 -3.56 3.02 50.29
N GLY A 471 -2.48 2.64 49.60
CA GLY A 471 -1.80 1.33 49.68
C GLY A 471 -1.36 0.85 48.28
N GLY A 472 -0.10 0.60 47.92
CA GLY A 472 1.12 0.36 48.70
C GLY A 472 1.67 -1.05 48.35
N GLY A 473 2.85 -1.13 47.75
CA GLY A 473 3.62 -2.37 47.49
C GLY A 473 3.90 -2.58 46.00
N GLY A 474 5.13 -2.60 45.48
CA GLY A 474 6.40 -3.03 46.06
C GLY A 474 6.70 -4.45 45.62
N GLY A 475 7.59 -4.63 44.62
CA GLY A 475 7.96 -5.95 44.12
C GLY A 475 9.01 -5.92 43.02
N MET A 476 10.27 -5.74 43.42
CA MET A 476 11.45 -6.14 42.63
C MET A 476 11.55 -7.67 42.64
N GLY A 477 11.90 -8.28 41.52
CA GLY A 477 12.17 -9.72 41.42
C GLY A 477 13.04 -10.02 40.20
N SER A 478 14.32 -10.30 40.46
CA SER A 478 15.33 -10.73 39.50
C SER A 478 15.29 -12.24 39.22
N GLY A 479 15.86 -12.64 38.07
CA GLY A 479 16.41 -13.98 37.82
C GLY A 479 15.38 -14.99 37.29
N GLY A 480 15.71 -15.92 36.40
CA GLY A 480 16.98 -16.36 35.86
C GLY A 480 16.76 -17.52 34.88
N SER A 481 17.87 -17.96 34.29
CA SER A 481 18.14 -19.02 33.32
C SER A 481 17.37 -20.36 33.41
N GLY A 482 17.37 -21.10 32.28
CA GLY A 482 17.30 -22.58 32.22
C GLY A 482 16.31 -23.10 31.18
N ALA A 483 16.75 -23.51 29.99
CA ALA A 483 17.22 -24.86 29.64
C ALA A 483 16.10 -25.87 29.29
N THR A 484 16.10 -26.27 28.01
CA THR A 484 15.76 -27.57 27.41
C THR A 484 15.27 -28.70 28.34
N VAL A 485 14.14 -29.34 28.02
CA VAL A 485 13.95 -30.81 28.09
C VAL A 485 12.88 -31.26 27.07
N ALA A 486 13.22 -32.31 26.33
CA ALA A 486 12.37 -33.07 25.42
C ALA A 486 11.24 -33.82 26.16
N GLY A 487 10.07 -33.92 25.54
CA GLY A 487 8.95 -34.72 26.03
C GLY A 487 8.28 -35.50 24.92
N VAL A 488 8.82 -36.68 24.63
CA VAL A 488 8.17 -37.74 23.84
C VAL A 488 6.94 -38.22 24.61
N ALA A 489 5.76 -38.14 24.00
CA ALA A 489 4.57 -38.85 24.46
C ALA A 489 3.98 -39.64 23.29
N ASN A 490 4.31 -40.92 23.32
CA ASN A 490 3.77 -42.00 22.54
C ASN A 490 2.30 -42.24 22.96
N ALA A 491 1.36 -42.30 22.01
CA ALA A 491 0.02 -42.80 22.25
C ALA A 491 -0.41 -43.69 21.08
N ASN A 492 -0.29 -44.99 21.34
CA ASN A 492 -0.87 -46.10 20.62
C ASN A 492 -2.41 -46.00 20.54
N GLY A 493 -2.95 -46.45 19.42
CA GLY A 493 -4.34 -46.85 19.23
C GLY A 493 -4.80 -46.48 17.82
N GLY A 494 -5.24 -47.37 16.94
CA GLY A 494 -5.55 -48.78 17.02
C GLY A 494 -6.13 -49.13 15.66
N SER A 495 -5.74 -50.28 15.15
CA SER A 495 -6.06 -50.81 13.83
C SER A 495 -7.57 -51.00 13.61
N PHE A 496 -8.10 -50.69 12.42
CA PHE A 496 -9.22 -51.44 11.84
C PHE A 496 -9.11 -51.55 10.32
N LEU A 497 -9.36 -52.78 9.88
CA LEU A 497 -9.15 -53.36 8.55
C LEU A 497 -10.23 -53.00 7.53
N SER A 498 -9.88 -53.27 6.27
CA SER A 498 -10.72 -53.48 5.06
C SER A 498 -10.71 -52.30 4.09
N GLY A 499 -10.37 -52.43 2.81
CA GLY A 499 -10.04 -53.61 2.02
C GLY A 499 -9.96 -53.26 0.53
N LYS A 500 -9.00 -53.91 -0.15
CA LYS A 500 -8.98 -54.38 -1.55
C LYS A 500 -9.57 -53.54 -2.71
N GLY A 501 -8.69 -53.34 -3.70
CA GLY A 501 -8.99 -53.31 -5.14
C GLY A 501 -8.13 -52.25 -5.83
N GLY A 502 -7.03 -52.53 -6.55
CA GLY A 502 -6.79 -53.64 -7.47
C GLY A 502 -7.08 -53.18 -8.90
N GLY A 503 -6.09 -52.58 -9.58
CA GLY A 503 -6.24 -52.16 -10.97
C GLY A 503 -4.93 -51.60 -11.54
N GLY A 504 -4.10 -52.50 -12.09
CA GLY A 504 -2.90 -52.14 -12.85
C GLY A 504 -3.20 -51.57 -14.25
N PRO A 505 -2.15 -51.17 -14.99
CA PRO A 505 -2.25 -50.24 -16.11
C PRO A 505 -2.45 -50.94 -17.45
N LYS A 506 -3.09 -50.24 -18.40
CA LYS A 506 -2.96 -50.52 -19.83
C LYS A 506 -2.28 -49.34 -20.51
N GLY A 507 -1.17 -49.63 -21.17
CA GLY A 507 -0.50 -48.73 -22.09
C GLY A 507 -1.25 -48.57 -23.40
N GLY A 508 -0.84 -47.51 -24.10
CA GLY A 508 -1.08 -47.16 -25.49
C GLY A 508 -0.02 -46.14 -25.87
#